data_AF-E8MAH4-F1
#
_entry.id   AF-E8MAH4-F1
#
_cell.length_a   1.000
_cell.length_b   1.000
_cell.length_c   1.000
_cell.angle_alpha   90.00
_cell.angle_beta   90.00
_cell.angle_gamma   90.00
#
_symmetry.space_group_name_H-M   'P 1'
#
loop_
_entity.id
_entity.type
_entity.pdbx_description
1 polymer ?
#
loop_
_entity_poly.entity_id
_entity_poly.type
_entity_poly.pdbx_seq_one_letter_code
_entity_poly.pdbx_strand_id
1 'polypeptide(L)' 'MGILKGRSVIRLFNQFDHIRKKLWGNHFWARGYFVDTIGVNEAIIRRYVRHQDKKDQEYEVQLELKMN' A
#
# COMPACT_ATOMS: atom_id res chain seq x y z
N MET A 1 -2.40 11.69 3.18
CA MET A 1 -1.36 10.62 3.21
C MET A 1 -0.53 10.46 1.93
N GLY A 2 -1.01 10.86 0.75
CA GLY A 2 -0.26 10.70 -0.51
C GLY A 2 1.14 11.33 -0.52
N ILE A 3 1.30 12.54 0.01
CA ILE A 3 2.62 13.22 0.08
C ILE A 3 3.60 12.46 0.98
N LEU A 4 3.17 12.04 2.17
CA LEU A 4 4.02 11.31 3.12
C LEU A 4 4.46 9.96 2.54
N LYS A 5 3.51 9.23 1.95
CA LYS A 5 3.76 7.93 1.31
C LYS A 5 4.65 8.10 0.07
N GLY A 6 4.43 9.11 -0.76
CA GLY A 6 5.25 9.38 -1.95
C GLY A 6 6.68 9.81 -1.61
N ARG A 7 6.85 10.80 -0.72
CA ARG A 7 8.19 11.30 -0.35
C ARG A 7 9.03 10.25 0.38
N SER A 8 8.42 9.41 1.22
CA SER A 8 9.14 8.32 1.89
C SER A 8 9.67 7.29 0.89
N VAL A 9 8.88 6.91 -0.12
CA VAL A 9 9.30 5.98 -1.18
C VAL A 9 10.45 6.55 -2.00
N ILE A 10 10.36 7.82 -2.39
CA ILE A 10 11.43 8.49 -3.16
C ILE A 10 12.74 8.47 -2.37
N ARG A 11 12.69 8.81 -1.07
CA ARG A 11 13.89 8.77 -0.22
C ARG A 11 14.46 7.37 -0.10
N LEU A 12 13.61 6.36 0.09
CA LEU A 12 14.04 4.97 0.20
C LEU A 12 14.72 4.47 -1.08
N PHE A 13 14.13 4.75 -2.25
CA PHE A 13 14.72 4.33 -3.52
C PHE A 13 16.03 5.04 -3.83
N ASN A 14 16.18 6.31 -3.44
CA ASN A 14 17.45 7.02 -3.57
C ASN A 14 18.56 6.43 -2.68
N GLN A 15 18.20 5.90 -1.51
CA GLN A 15 19.17 5.28 -0.60
C GLN A 15 19.47 3.82 -0.96
N PHE A 16 18.47 3.08 -1.43
CA PHE A 16 18.54 1.65 -1.70
C PHE A 16 18.09 1.34 -3.12
N ASP A 17 18.97 1.68 -4.05
CA ASP A 17 18.68 1.62 -5.48
C ASP A 17 18.28 0.20 -5.98
N HIS A 18 18.79 -0.83 -5.30
CA HIS A 18 18.45 -2.24 -5.56
C HIS A 18 17.00 -2.60 -5.22
N ILE A 19 16.34 -1.88 -4.32
CA ILE A 19 14.94 -2.14 -3.91
C ILE A 19 13.97 -1.71 -5.02
N ARG A 20 14.33 -0.66 -5.77
CA ARG A 20 13.51 -0.10 -6.85
C ARG A 20 13.15 -1.13 -7.90
N LYS A 21 14.06 -2.03 -8.27
CA LYS A 21 13.81 -3.10 -9.25
C LYS A 21 12.85 -4.17 -8.75
N LYS A 22 12.76 -4.38 -7.43
CA LYS A 22 11.92 -5.42 -6.80
C LYS A 22 10.50 -4.95 -6.51
N LEU A 23 10.32 -3.66 -6.27
CA LEU A 23 9.05 -3.08 -5.81
C LEU A 23 8.40 -2.14 -6.85
N TRP A 24 8.84 -2.20 -8.11
CA TRP A 24 8.19 -1.49 -9.20
C TRP A 24 7.10 -2.36 -9.82
N GLY A 25 5.92 -1.78 -10.07
CA GLY A 25 4.80 -2.49 -10.69
C GLY A 25 3.59 -2.74 -9.78
N ASN A 26 3.70 -2.51 -8.47
CA ASN A 26 2.54 -2.10 -7.66
C ASN A 26 2.99 -1.53 -6.29
N HIS A 27 3.42 -0.27 -6.37
CA HIS A 27 3.51 0.73 -5.31
C HIS A 27 3.83 0.23 -3.90
N PHE A 28 5.10 0.43 -3.49
CA PHE A 28 5.68 0.24 -2.15
C PHE A 28 4.71 0.38 -0.96
N TRP A 29 3.75 1.29 -1.04
CA TRP A 29 2.62 1.37 -0.13
C TRP A 29 1.31 0.93 -0.79
N ALA A 30 0.54 0.08 -0.10
CA ALA A 30 -0.87 -0.19 -0.41
C ALA A 30 -1.63 1.13 -0.59
N ARG A 31 -2.70 1.18 -1.37
CA ARG A 31 -3.34 2.47 -1.72
C ARG A 31 -4.04 3.12 -0.53
N GLY A 32 -4.66 2.32 0.33
CA GLY A 32 -5.31 2.77 1.56
C GLY A 32 -4.35 3.28 2.64
N TYR A 33 -4.92 3.84 3.70
CA TYR A 33 -4.22 4.09 4.96
C TYR A 33 -5.21 4.00 6.12
N PHE A 34 -4.69 3.74 7.32
CA PHE A 34 -5.43 3.75 8.57
C PHE A 34 -4.86 4.83 9.49
N VAL A 35 -5.73 5.56 10.18
CA VAL A 35 -5.38 6.60 11.15
C VAL A 35 -6.42 6.59 12.26
N ASP A 36 -5.97 6.81 13.49
CA ASP A 36 -6.81 6.94 14.68
C ASP A 36 -6.15 7.92 15.65
N THR A 37 -6.93 8.49 16.57
CA THR A 37 -6.49 9.58 17.45
C THR A 37 -6.14 9.13 18.87
N ILE A 38 -6.94 8.26 19.53
CA ILE A 38 -6.74 7.90 20.95
C ILE A 38 -7.30 6.50 21.31
N GLY A 39 -7.12 5.46 20.49
CA GLY A 39 -7.66 4.15 20.86
C GLY A 39 -7.41 2.97 19.92
N VAL A 40 -6.18 2.82 19.42
CA VAL A 40 -5.85 1.69 18.54
C VAL A 40 -5.63 0.41 19.36
N ASN A 41 -6.34 -0.65 18.99
CA ASN A 41 -6.04 -2.01 19.42
C ASN A 41 -5.54 -2.87 18.25
N GLU A 42 -4.82 -3.93 18.57
CA GLU A 42 -4.24 -4.84 17.58
C GLU A 42 -5.31 -5.48 16.68
N ALA A 43 -6.48 -5.80 17.24
CA ALA A 43 -7.57 -6.44 16.51
C ALA A 43 -8.09 -5.56 15.36
N ILE A 44 -8.19 -4.24 15.57
CA ILE A 44 -8.61 -3.27 14.56
C ILE A 44 -7.55 -3.15 13.46
N ILE A 45 -6.26 -3.04 13.82
CA ILE A 45 -5.17 -3.00 12.83
C ILE A 45 -5.20 -4.27 11.97
N ARG A 46 -5.28 -5.44 12.59
CA ARG A 46 -5.29 -6.73 11.89
C ARG A 46 -6.47 -6.85 10.94
N ARG A 47 -7.65 -6.37 11.37
CA ARG A 47 -8.84 -6.31 10.51
C ARG A 47 -8.65 -5.36 9.34
N TYR A 48 -8.05 -4.18 9.57
CA TYR A 48 -7.76 -3.23 8.51
C TYR A 48 -6.83 -3.83 7.44
N VAL A 49 -5.72 -4.46 7.85
CA VAL A 49 -4.76 -5.11 6.93
C VAL A 49 -5.46 -6.18 6.09
N ARG A 50 -6.16 -7.12 6.72
CA ARG A 50 -6.87 -8.21 5.99
C ARG A 50 -7.88 -7.68 4.98
N HIS A 51 -8.59 -6.62 5.34
CA HIS A 51 -9.59 -6.00 4.46
C HIS A 51 -8.94 -5.24 3.29
N GLN A 52 -7.81 -4.57 3.56
CA GLN A 52 -7.03 -3.87 2.54
C GLN A 52 -6.48 -4.86 1.50
N ASP A 53 -5.91 -5.99 1.94
CA ASP A 53 -5.39 -7.03 1.05
C ASP A 53 -6.47 -7.56 0.11
N LYS A 54 -7.67 -7.85 0.65
CA LYS A 54 -8.81 -8.31 -0.15
C LYS A 54 -9.22 -7.28 -1.21
N LYS A 55 -9.31 -6.00 -0.83
CA LYS A 55 -9.69 -4.92 -1.75
C LYS A 55 -8.66 -4.70 -2.85
N ASP A 56 -7.38 -4.83 -2.53
CA ASP A 56 -6.33 -4.68 -3.51
C ASP A 56 -6.38 -5.85 -4.51
N GLN A 57 -6.59 -7.09 -4.05
CA GLN A 57 -6.83 -8.25 -4.94
C GLN A 57 -8.04 -8.06 -5.86
N GLU A 58 -9.19 -7.67 -5.30
CA GLU A 58 -10.42 -7.43 -6.07
C GLU A 58 -10.22 -6.34 -7.13
N TYR A 59 -9.40 -5.33 -6.85
CA TYR A 59 -9.09 -4.28 -7.79
C TYR A 59 -8.18 -4.74 -8.93
N GLU A 60 -7.14 -5.53 -8.63
CA GLU A 60 -6.26 -6.08 -9.67
C GLU A 60 -7.06 -6.96 -10.64
N VAL A 61 -7.94 -7.82 -10.12
CA VAL A 61 -8.85 -8.64 -10.94
C VAL A 61 -9.75 -7.75 -11.82
N GLN A 62 -10.27 -6.64 -11.28
CA GLN A 62 -11.07 -5.70 -12.07
C GLN A 62 -10.27 -4.98 -13.15
N LEU A 63 -9.00 -4.68 -12.93
CA LEU A 63 -8.12 -4.10 -13.95
C LEU A 63 -7.88 -5.11 -15.07
N GLU A 64 -7.57 -6.35 -14.72
CA GLU A 64 -7.35 -7.43 -15.70
C GLU A 64 -8.58 -7.67 -16.58
N LEU A 65 -9.79 -7.71 -15.98
CA LEU A 65 -11.05 -7.86 -16.71
C LEU A 65 -11.37 -6.69 -17.65
N LYS A 66 -10.90 -5.48 -17.35
CA LYS A 66 -11.11 -4.28 -18.19
C LYS A 66 -10.08 -4.14 -19.30
N MET A 67 -8.99 -4.90 -19.22
CA MET A 67 -7.90 -4.90 -20.20
C MET A 67 -8.06 -6.01 -21.26
N ASN A 68 -9.07 -6.87 -21.09
CA ASN A 68 -9.46 -7.95 -22.00
C ASN A 68 -10.76 -7.58 -22.72
#